data_AF-A0A9E2IPQ7-F1
#
_entry.id   AF-A0A9E2IPQ7-F1
#
_cell.length_a   1.000
_cell.length_b   1.000
_cell.length_c   1.000
_cell.angle_alpha   90.00
_cell.angle_beta   90.00
_cell.angle_gamma   90.00
#
_symmetry.space_group_name_H-M   'P 1'
#
loop_
_entity.id
_entity.type
_entity.pdbx_description
1 polymer ?
#
loop_
_entity_poly.entity_id
_entity_poly.type
_entity_poly.pdbx_seq_one_letter_code
_entity_poly.pdbx_strand_id
1 'polypeptide(L)'
;PNRWLSIAAIADFCGDGTMQLAVVKTPHIGGVLEILAMRGGELVSLYPKQTGYSTHFIGSRDVSLALAGDLDGDGAVELALPDATRRRLVVLRFGKTVETVSVVDLPARIDQPIQRDGARGLAVRLDNGETIRIQMPR
;
A
#
# COMPACT_ATOMS: atom_id res chain seq x y z
N PRO A 1 -21.42 13.28 -0.37
CA PRO A 1 -21.45 12.22 -1.40
C PRO A 1 -20.36 12.53 -2.44
N ASN A 2 -19.84 11.53 -3.17
CA ASN A 2 -18.63 11.59 -4.00
C ASN A 2 -17.35 11.85 -3.18
N ARG A 3 -16.69 10.77 -2.77
CA ARG A 3 -15.40 10.81 -2.08
C ARG A 3 -14.34 10.30 -3.04
N TRP A 4 -13.19 10.96 -3.05
CA TRP A 4 -12.07 10.52 -3.88
C TRP A 4 -11.61 9.11 -3.46
N LEU A 5 -11.53 8.23 -4.46
CA LEU A 5 -10.84 6.94 -4.40
C LEU A 5 -9.49 7.07 -5.10
N SER A 6 -8.41 6.88 -4.35
CA SER A 6 -7.06 6.78 -4.92
C SER A 6 -6.73 5.32 -5.12
N ILE A 7 -6.37 4.93 -6.34
CA ILE A 7 -5.84 3.58 -6.59
C ILE A 7 -4.42 3.54 -5.99
N ALA A 8 -4.22 2.68 -5.00
CA ALA A 8 -2.91 2.43 -4.42
C ALA A 8 -2.10 1.51 -5.35
N ALA A 9 -2.72 0.39 -5.75
CA ALA A 9 -2.13 -0.61 -6.64
C ALA A 9 -3.22 -1.52 -7.25
N ILE A 10 -2.82 -2.28 -8.26
CA ILE A 10 -3.62 -3.37 -8.86
C ILE A 10 -2.71 -4.60 -8.92
N ALA A 11 -3.12 -5.70 -8.29
CA ALA A 11 -2.35 -6.93 -8.26
C ALA A 11 -3.24 -8.14 -7.88
N ASP A 12 -2.72 -9.35 -8.07
CA ASP A 12 -3.34 -10.60 -7.58
C ASP A 12 -3.04 -10.76 -6.08
N PHE A 13 -3.72 -9.95 -5.27
CA PHE A 13 -3.55 -9.93 -3.82
C PHE A 13 -4.05 -11.22 -3.17
N CYS A 14 -5.01 -11.91 -3.78
CA CYS A 14 -5.60 -13.14 -3.25
C CYS A 14 -4.90 -14.43 -3.73
N GLY A 15 -3.99 -14.33 -4.71
CA GLY A 15 -3.28 -15.48 -5.29
C GLY A 15 -4.19 -16.43 -6.07
N ASP A 16 -5.33 -15.96 -6.57
CA ASP A 16 -6.33 -16.77 -7.28
C ASP A 16 -6.25 -16.61 -8.81
N GLY A 17 -5.23 -15.89 -9.31
CA GLY A 17 -5.02 -15.61 -10.71
C GLY A 17 -5.86 -14.44 -11.24
N THR A 18 -6.65 -13.77 -10.39
CA THR A 18 -7.43 -12.59 -10.75
C THR A 18 -6.84 -11.33 -10.13
N MET A 19 -6.96 -10.20 -10.82
CA MET A 19 -6.45 -8.92 -10.30
C MET A 19 -7.48 -8.25 -9.41
N GLN A 20 -7.06 -7.76 -8.25
CA GLN A 20 -7.85 -6.91 -7.36
C GLN A 20 -7.29 -5.48 -7.34
N LEU A 21 -8.17 -4.52 -7.03
CA LEU A 21 -7.82 -3.12 -6.85
C LEU A 21 -7.65 -2.81 -5.37
N ALA A 22 -6.46 -2.34 -4.98
CA ALA A 22 -6.27 -1.69 -3.70
C ALA A 22 -6.59 -0.20 -3.84
N VAL A 23 -7.59 0.29 -3.10
CA VAL A 23 -7.98 1.70 -3.11
C VAL A 23 -7.90 2.30 -1.72
N VAL A 24 -7.41 3.53 -1.61
CA VAL A 24 -7.50 4.33 -0.39
C VAL A 24 -8.48 5.47 -0.61
N LYS A 25 -9.58 5.45 0.15
CA LYS A 25 -10.61 6.49 0.14
C LYS A 25 -10.19 7.66 1.02
N THR A 26 -10.31 8.88 0.47
CA THR A 26 -9.93 10.13 1.16
C THR A 26 -8.53 10.05 1.80
N PRO A 27 -7.47 9.80 1.02
CA PRO A 27 -6.12 9.45 1.53
C PRO A 27 -5.43 10.53 2.37
N HIS A 28 -5.90 11.78 2.35
CA HIS A 28 -5.42 12.88 3.18
C HIS A 28 -6.36 13.22 4.36
N ILE A 29 -7.47 12.50 4.55
CA ILE A 29 -8.44 12.73 5.63
C ILE A 29 -8.85 11.40 6.29
N GLY A 30 -9.58 10.55 5.56
CA GLY A 30 -10.14 9.31 6.11
C GLY A 30 -9.21 8.10 6.00
N GLY A 31 -8.39 8.03 4.95
CA GLY A 31 -7.34 7.03 4.83
C GLY A 31 -7.84 5.58 4.93
N VAL A 32 -8.94 5.27 4.25
CA VAL A 32 -9.60 3.95 4.33
C VAL A 32 -9.17 3.08 3.16
N LEU A 33 -8.40 2.02 3.43
CA LEU A 33 -8.01 1.00 2.48
C LEU A 33 -9.14 -0.03 2.27
N GLU A 34 -9.45 -0.30 1.01
CA GLU A 34 -10.34 -1.38 0.57
C GLU A 34 -9.65 -2.18 -0.55
N ILE A 35 -9.79 -3.50 -0.52
CA ILE A 35 -9.37 -4.39 -1.61
C ILE A 35 -10.63 -4.87 -2.33
N LEU A 36 -10.73 -4.53 -3.62
CA LEU A 36 -11.92 -4.71 -4.42
C LEU A 36 -11.67 -5.71 -5.55
N ALA A 37 -12.61 -6.63 -5.77
CA ALA A 37 -12.65 -7.48 -6.96
C ALA A 37 -13.83 -7.12 -7.84
N MET A 38 -13.67 -7.29 -9.16
CA MET A 38 -14.77 -7.22 -10.10
C MET A 38 -15.52 -8.56 -10.11
N ARG A 39 -16.78 -8.58 -9.68
CA ARG A 39 -17.65 -9.77 -9.67
C ARG A 39 -19.00 -9.42 -10.27
N GLY A 40 -19.39 -10.12 -11.33
CA GLY A 40 -20.69 -9.89 -11.98
C GLY A 40 -20.92 -8.46 -12.49
N GLY A 41 -19.86 -7.72 -12.82
CA GLY A 41 -19.93 -6.32 -13.26
C GLY A 41 -19.91 -5.29 -12.13
N GLU A 42 -19.76 -5.72 -10.87
CA GLU A 42 -19.72 -4.85 -9.70
C GLU A 42 -18.38 -4.97 -8.95
N LEU A 43 -17.97 -3.89 -8.28
CA LEU A 43 -16.84 -3.90 -7.37
C LEU A 43 -17.27 -4.36 -5.98
N VAL A 44 -16.72 -5.47 -5.52
CA VAL A 44 -17.02 -6.07 -4.22
C VAL A 44 -15.80 -6.00 -3.32
N SER A 45 -15.97 -5.51 -2.09
CA SER A 45 -14.91 -5.52 -1.07
C SER A 45 -14.67 -6.94 -0.58
N LEU A 46 -13.42 -7.40 -0.65
CA LEU A 46 -13.04 -8.76 -0.25
C LEU A 46 -12.73 -8.88 1.25
N TYR A 47 -12.27 -7.79 1.87
CA TYR A 47 -11.85 -7.76 3.27
C TYR A 47 -12.57 -6.65 4.04
N PRO A 48 -12.59 -6.71 5.39
CA PRO A 48 -12.98 -5.57 6.22
C PRO A 48 -12.12 -4.35 5.89
N LYS A 49 -12.77 -3.19 5.80
CA LYS A 49 -12.10 -1.91 5.53
C LYS A 49 -11.07 -1.60 6.60
N GLN A 50 -9.88 -1.21 6.20
CA GLN A 50 -8.80 -0.85 7.11
C GLN A 50 -8.61 0.66 7.12
N THR A 51 -8.41 1.28 8.28
CA THR A 51 -8.20 2.73 8.40
C THR A 51 -6.75 3.05 8.73
N GLY A 52 -6.35 4.31 8.52
CA GLY A 52 -5.04 4.79 8.92
C GLY A 52 -3.95 4.65 7.86
N TYR A 53 -4.32 4.65 6.57
CA TYR A 53 -3.39 4.58 5.44
C TYR A 53 -3.46 5.83 4.56
N SER A 54 -2.42 6.05 3.77
CA SER A 54 -2.39 7.10 2.77
C SER A 54 -1.76 6.60 1.48
N THR A 55 -2.16 7.20 0.35
CA THR A 55 -1.50 7.00 -0.94
C THR A 55 -0.77 8.26 -1.40
N HIS A 56 -1.09 9.44 -0.88
CA HIS A 56 -0.44 10.71 -1.24
C HIS A 56 -0.83 11.80 -0.23
N PHE A 57 -0.24 12.97 -0.39
CA PHE A 57 -0.55 14.15 0.41
C PHE A 57 -0.88 15.34 -0.50
N ILE A 58 -1.54 16.36 0.08
CA ILE A 58 -1.88 17.59 -0.65
C ILE A 58 -0.57 18.26 -1.12
N GLY A 59 -0.49 18.56 -2.41
CA GLY A 59 0.69 19.13 -3.04
C GLY A 59 1.69 18.11 -3.61
N SER A 60 1.48 16.81 -3.38
CA SER A 60 2.26 15.75 -4.03
C SER A 60 2.06 15.78 -5.55
N ARG A 61 3.14 15.54 -6.30
CA ARG A 61 3.09 15.29 -7.76
C ARG A 61 2.76 13.84 -8.09
N ASP A 62 2.97 12.94 -7.13
CA ASP A 62 2.67 11.53 -7.23
C ASP A 62 1.32 11.23 -6.59
N VAL A 63 0.43 10.56 -7.34
CA VAL A 63 -0.94 10.25 -6.90
C VAL A 63 -1.05 8.93 -6.13
N SER A 64 0.00 8.10 -6.17
CA SER A 64 0.17 6.93 -5.32
C SER A 64 1.63 6.77 -4.92
N LEU A 65 1.86 6.62 -3.62
CA LEU A 65 3.16 6.32 -3.02
C LEU A 65 3.37 4.81 -2.82
N ALA A 66 2.33 4.00 -3.03
CA ALA A 66 2.31 2.58 -2.71
C ALA A 66 3.04 1.72 -3.75
N LEU A 67 3.44 0.52 -3.34
CA LEU A 67 4.03 -0.52 -4.18
C LEU A 67 3.34 -1.85 -3.88
N ALA A 68 3.08 -2.65 -4.92
CA ALA A 68 2.62 -4.03 -4.76
C ALA A 68 3.56 -5.02 -5.46
N GLY A 69 3.67 -6.21 -4.89
CA GLY A 69 4.42 -7.34 -5.46
C GLY A 69 4.75 -8.36 -4.39
N ASP A 70 5.40 -9.46 -4.77
CA ASP A 70 6.03 -10.37 -3.80
C ASP A 70 7.26 -9.67 -3.22
N LEU A 71 7.14 -9.13 -2.00
CA LEU A 71 8.13 -8.27 -1.36
C LEU A 71 8.99 -9.04 -0.35
N ASP A 72 8.45 -10.08 0.28
CA ASP A 72 9.18 -10.93 1.23
C ASP A 72 9.69 -12.25 0.62
N GLY A 73 9.30 -12.57 -0.61
CA GLY A 73 9.83 -13.68 -1.41
C GLY A 73 9.14 -15.02 -1.16
N ASP A 74 7.95 -15.04 -0.55
CA ASP A 74 7.19 -16.27 -0.30
C ASP A 74 6.23 -16.66 -1.45
N GLY A 75 6.15 -15.81 -2.48
CA GLY A 75 5.32 -16.00 -3.66
C GLY A 75 3.90 -15.42 -3.57
N ALA A 76 3.49 -14.91 -2.41
CA ALA A 76 2.28 -14.09 -2.29
C ALA A 76 2.55 -12.63 -2.65
N VAL A 77 1.50 -11.86 -2.96
CA VAL A 77 1.64 -10.42 -3.23
C VAL A 77 1.32 -9.61 -1.99
N GLU A 78 2.23 -8.71 -1.62
CA GLU A 78 2.05 -7.72 -0.57
C GLU A 78 1.75 -6.34 -1.16
N LEU A 79 1.12 -5.50 -0.32
CA LEU A 79 0.97 -4.07 -0.52
C LEU A 79 1.83 -3.32 0.50
N ALA A 80 2.85 -2.62 0.01
CA ALA A 80 3.62 -1.65 0.77
C ALA A 80 3.02 -0.25 0.57
N LEU A 81 2.60 0.40 1.67
CA LEU A 81 2.02 1.74 1.64
C LEU A 81 2.31 2.55 2.91
N PRO A 82 2.28 3.88 2.83
CA PRO A 82 2.36 4.73 4.01
C PRO A 82 1.16 4.56 4.96
N ASP A 83 1.42 4.68 6.26
CA ASP A 83 0.36 5.02 7.21
C ASP A 83 -0.17 6.45 6.96
N ALA A 84 -1.26 6.82 7.63
CA ALA A 84 -1.91 8.12 7.45
C ALA A 84 -0.98 9.31 7.79
N THR A 85 0.01 9.11 8.67
CA THR A 85 0.98 10.15 9.02
C THR A 85 2.15 10.24 8.04
N ARG A 86 2.29 9.22 7.18
CA ARG A 86 3.43 8.93 6.31
C ARG A 86 4.74 8.69 7.06
N ARG A 87 4.72 8.49 8.38
CA ARG A 87 5.93 8.21 9.19
C ARG A 87 6.18 6.73 9.39
N ARG A 88 5.30 5.87 8.88
CA ARG A 88 5.50 4.42 8.86
C ARG A 88 5.28 3.88 7.46
N LEU A 89 6.17 2.99 7.05
CA LEU A 89 5.89 2.05 5.97
C LEU A 89 5.15 0.85 6.58
N VAL A 90 3.99 0.52 6.04
CA VAL A 90 3.25 -0.69 6.40
C VAL A 90 3.24 -1.62 5.20
N VAL A 91 3.51 -2.91 5.43
CA VAL A 91 3.46 -3.96 4.42
C VAL A 91 2.38 -4.95 4.82
N LEU A 92 1.37 -5.11 3.95
CA LEU A 92 0.19 -5.93 4.18
C LEU A 92 0.15 -7.11 3.21
N ARG A 93 -0.30 -8.26 3.70
CA ARG A 93 -0.66 -9.46 2.92
C ARG A 93 -2.15 -9.74 3.05
N PHE A 94 -2.73 -10.34 2.01
CA PHE A 94 -4.16 -10.60 1.91
C PHE A 94 -4.43 -12.11 1.76
N GLY A 95 -4.46 -12.81 2.89
CA GLY A 95 -4.80 -14.24 2.94
C GLY A 95 -6.28 -14.47 3.23
N LYS A 96 -6.59 -15.33 4.21
CA LYS A 96 -7.96 -15.43 4.78
C LYS A 96 -8.39 -14.14 5.48
N THR A 97 -7.42 -13.45 6.05
CA THR A 97 -7.54 -12.15 6.72
C THR A 97 -6.49 -11.20 6.16
N VAL A 98 -6.62 -9.91 6.49
CA VAL A 98 -5.55 -8.94 6.24
C VAL A 98 -4.48 -9.13 7.31
N GLU A 99 -3.24 -9.34 6.89
CA GLU A 99 -2.10 -9.58 7.76
C GLU A 99 -1.06 -8.46 7.60
N THR A 100 -0.47 -8.02 8.71
CA THR A 100 0.64 -7.07 8.68
C THR A 100 1.95 -7.85 8.67
N VAL A 101 2.64 -7.84 7.53
CA VAL A 101 3.93 -8.52 7.33
C VAL A 101 5.04 -7.71 8.00
N SER A 102 5.02 -6.39 7.84
CA SER A 102 6.04 -5.52 8.41
C SER A 102 5.48 -4.11 8.69
N VAL A 103 6.03 -3.49 9.73
CA VAL A 103 5.88 -2.06 10.00
C VAL A 103 7.26 -1.50 10.27
N VAL A 104 7.62 -0.43 9.56
CA VAL A 104 8.91 0.24 9.73
C VAL A 104 8.67 1.69 10.09
N ASP A 105 9.13 2.09 11.28
CA ASP A 105 9.15 3.48 11.72
C ASP A 105 10.22 4.26 10.95
N LEU A 106 9.84 5.44 10.45
CA LEU A 106 10.70 6.30 9.65
C LEU A 106 10.97 7.61 10.39
N PRO A 107 12.19 8.16 10.28
CA PRO A 107 12.56 9.40 10.98
C PRO A 107 11.79 10.63 10.45
N ALA A 108 11.36 10.57 9.20
CA ALA A 108 10.64 11.63 8.48
C ALA A 108 9.54 11.02 7.58
N ARG A 109 8.77 11.84 6.86
CA ARG A 109 7.59 11.36 6.14
C ARG A 109 7.96 10.82 4.76
N ILE A 110 7.33 9.73 4.32
CA ILE A 110 7.42 9.23 2.94
C ILE A 110 6.94 10.31 1.97
N ASP A 111 7.79 10.71 1.04
CA ASP A 111 7.57 11.84 0.12
C ASP A 111 7.42 11.42 -1.35
N GLN A 112 8.05 10.31 -1.74
CA GLN A 112 8.00 9.77 -3.10
C GLN A 112 7.54 8.32 -3.12
N PRO A 113 7.13 7.78 -4.28
CA PRO A 113 6.72 6.39 -4.40
C PRO A 113 7.75 5.41 -3.86
N ILE A 114 7.28 4.41 -3.13
CA ILE A 114 8.10 3.32 -2.62
C ILE A 114 8.66 2.55 -3.82
N GLN A 115 9.97 2.36 -3.85
CA GLN A 115 10.65 1.69 -4.95
C GLN A 115 11.17 0.33 -4.52
N ARG A 116 11.20 -0.61 -5.47
CA ARG A 116 11.87 -1.90 -5.27
C ARG A 116 13.39 -1.70 -5.40
N ASP A 117 14.14 -2.23 -4.45
CA ASP A 117 15.61 -2.18 -4.36
C ASP A 117 16.15 -3.62 -4.22
N GLY A 118 16.02 -4.41 -5.29
CA GLY A 118 16.40 -5.82 -5.32
C GLY A 118 15.22 -6.78 -5.07
N ALA A 119 15.54 -8.06 -4.82
CA ALA A 119 14.52 -9.10 -4.70
C ALA A 119 13.56 -8.87 -3.52
N ARG A 120 14.09 -8.44 -2.38
CA ARG A 120 13.33 -8.22 -1.14
C ARG A 120 13.67 -6.89 -0.48
N GLY A 121 14.28 -5.97 -1.22
CA GLY A 121 14.65 -4.66 -0.72
C GLY A 121 13.66 -3.60 -1.20
N LEU A 122 13.42 -2.61 -0.36
CA LEU A 122 12.61 -1.43 -0.65
C LEU A 122 13.44 -0.18 -0.41
N ALA A 123 13.29 0.82 -1.28
CA ALA A 123 13.84 2.16 -1.08
C ALA A 123 12.70 3.16 -0.87
N VAL A 124 12.80 3.95 0.20
CA VAL A 124 11.79 4.91 0.63
C VAL A 124 12.44 6.30 0.76
N ARG A 125 12.08 7.23 -0.13
CA ARG A 125 12.52 8.63 -0.04
C ARG A 125 11.62 9.40 0.93
N LEU A 126 12.26 10.17 1.80
CA LEU A 126 11.60 10.96 2.83
C LEU A 126 11.65 12.47 2.54
N ASP A 127 10.78 13.24 3.20
CA ASP A 127 10.65 14.70 3.04
C ASP A 127 11.82 15.50 3.66
N ASN A 128 12.69 14.85 4.43
CA ASN A 128 13.97 15.42 4.88
C ASN A 128 15.12 15.21 3.86
N GLY A 129 14.84 14.61 2.71
CA GLY A 129 15.81 14.32 1.65
C GLY A 129 16.50 12.96 1.75
N GLU A 130 16.38 12.25 2.87
CA GLU A 130 17.00 10.93 3.07
C GLU A 130 16.30 9.84 2.27
N THR A 131 17.04 8.77 1.95
CA THR A 131 16.46 7.52 1.44
C THR A 131 16.78 6.40 2.41
N ILE A 132 15.74 5.77 2.95
CA ILE A 132 15.88 4.59 3.80
C ILE A 132 15.75 3.34 2.92
N ARG A 133 16.73 2.44 3.01
CA ARG A 133 16.68 1.12 2.38
C ARG A 133 16.25 0.10 3.42
N ILE A 134 15.23 -0.68 3.09
CA ILE A 134 14.58 -1.61 4.00
C ILE A 134 14.68 -3.01 3.39
N GLN A 135 15.18 -3.96 4.16
CA GLN A 135 15.20 -5.37 3.79
C GLN A 135 13.96 -6.05 4.38
N MET A 136 13.11 -6.62 3.53
CA MET A 136 11.95 -7.38 3.99
C MET A 136 12.38 -8.68 4.70
N PRO A 137 11.60 -9.11 5.72
CA PRO A 137 11.81 -10.39 6.39
C PRO A 137 11.65 -11.56 5.41
N ARG A 138 11.98 -12.77 5.88
CA ARG A 138 11.59 -14.02 5.22
C ARG A 138 10.36 -14.57 5.91
#